data_AF-A0A965XWH1-F1
#
_entry.id   AF-A0A965XWH1-F1
#
_cell.length_a   1.000
_cell.length_b   1.000
_cell.length_c   1.000
_cell.angle_alpha   90.00
_cell.angle_beta   90.00
_cell.angle_gamma   90.00
#
_symmetry.space_group_name_H-M   'P 1'
#
loop_
_entity.id
_entity.type
_entity.pdbx_description
1 polymer ?
#
loop_
_entity_poly.entity_id
_entity_poly.type
_entity_poly.pdbx_seq_one_letter_code
_entity_poly.pdbx_strand_id
1 'polypeptide(L)' 'MLKSIGKINAHLAMNKYNVNAQPYYAIIDPATEEHLTDPMGYNLDVEVFLEFLQNGMAR' A
#
# COMPACT_ATOMS: atom_id res chain seq x y z
N MET A 1 -7.04 -20.07 12.58
CA MET A 1 -6.79 -18.99 13.55
C MET A 1 -5.42 -18.38 13.28
N LEU A 2 -5.34 -17.08 12.98
CA LEU A 2 -4.06 -16.38 12.78
C LEU A 2 -3.41 -16.16 14.14
N LYS A 3 -2.19 -16.68 14.32
CA LYS A 3 -1.55 -16.79 15.65
C LYS A 3 -0.47 -15.74 15.94
N SER A 4 0.05 -15.07 14.91
CA SER A 4 1.09 -14.04 15.07
C SER A 4 0.59 -12.70 14.55
N ILE A 5 1.08 -11.62 15.14
CA ILE A 5 0.78 -10.24 14.70
C ILE A 5 1.10 -10.07 13.21
N GLY A 6 2.22 -10.61 12.73
CA GLY A 6 2.55 -10.58 11.30
C GLY A 6 1.51 -11.28 10.41
N LYS A 7 1.01 -12.45 10.81
CA LYS A 7 -0.05 -13.16 10.07
C LYS A 7 -1.39 -12.41 10.11
N ILE A 8 -1.71 -11.79 11.25
CA ILE A 8 -2.91 -10.97 11.41
C ILE A 8 -2.85 -9.74 10.50
N ASN A 9 -1.73 -9.02 10.50
CA ASN A 9 -1.55 -7.82 9.70
C ASN A 9 -1.49 -8.13 8.19
N ALA A 10 -0.80 -9.21 7.79
CA ALA A 10 -0.78 -9.64 6.40
C ALA A 10 -2.20 -10.01 5.91
N HIS A 11 -2.97 -10.72 6.73
CA HIS A 11 -4.36 -11.04 6.40
C HIS A 11 -5.23 -9.79 6.30
N LEU A 12 -5.07 -8.82 7.22
CA LEU A 12 -5.77 -7.53 7.14
C LEU A 12 -5.43 -6.82 5.82
N ALA A 13 -4.14 -6.72 5.48
CA ALA A 13 -3.70 -6.06 4.25
C ALA A 13 -4.22 -6.76 2.99
N MET A 14 -4.17 -8.10 2.94
CA MET A 14 -4.70 -8.89 1.83
C MET A 14 -6.21 -8.68 1.63
N ASN A 15 -7.02 -8.77 2.70
CA ASN A 15 -8.47 -8.70 2.56
C ASN A 15 -8.99 -7.27 2.39
N LYS A 16 -8.34 -6.29 3.03
CA LYS A 16 -8.82 -4.91 3.05
C LYS A 16 -8.29 -4.09 1.88
N TYR A 17 -7.02 -4.27 1.53
CA TYR A 17 -6.33 -3.44 0.53
C TYR A 17 -5.82 -4.26 -0.67
N ASN A 18 -6.31 -5.50 -0.84
CA ASN A 18 -5.95 -6.38 -1.95
C ASN A 18 -4.42 -6.55 -2.16
N VAL A 19 -3.65 -6.54 -1.07
CA VAL A 19 -2.20 -6.75 -1.10
C VAL A 19 -1.91 -8.21 -1.42
N ASN A 20 -1.12 -8.49 -2.46
CA ASN A 20 -0.80 -9.85 -2.89
C ASN A 20 0.70 -10.22 -2.73
N ALA A 21 1.57 -9.25 -2.54
CA ALA A 21 3.01 -9.42 -2.40
C ALA A 21 3.63 -8.33 -1.50
N GLN A 22 4.87 -8.55 -1.06
CA GLN A 22 5.69 -7.56 -0.33
C GLN A 22 7.04 -7.38 -1.03
N PRO A 23 7.64 -6.17 -1.05
CA PRO A 23 7.12 -4.92 -0.49
C PRO A 23 5.93 -4.36 -1.30
N TYR A 24 5.04 -3.65 -0.62
CA TYR A 24 3.84 -3.02 -1.19
C TYR A 24 3.62 -1.67 -0.52
N TYR A 25 3.66 -0.60 -1.31
CA TYR A 25 3.44 0.77 -0.89
C TYR A 25 2.14 1.28 -1.49
N ALA A 26 1.26 1.86 -0.68
CA ALA A 26 -0.01 2.43 -1.13
C ALA A 26 -0.30 3.74 -0.39
N ILE A 27 -0.95 4.67 -1.09
CA ILE A 27 -1.46 5.92 -0.52
C ILE A 27 -2.98 5.78 -0.47
N ILE A 28 -3.55 5.90 0.74
CA ILE A 28 -4.96 5.60 1.02
C ILE A 28 -5.62 6.86 1.59
N ASP A 29 -6.82 7.16 1.12
CA ASP A 29 -7.69 8.20 1.68
C ASP A 29 -8.18 7.77 3.08
N PRO A 30 -7.96 8.54 4.15
CA PRO A 30 -8.36 8.16 5.49
C PRO A 30 -9.88 8.19 5.74
N ALA A 31 -10.67 8.85 4.89
CA ALA A 31 -12.11 8.96 4.99
C ALA A 31 -12.85 7.89 4.18
N THR A 32 -12.35 7.55 2.98
CA THR A 32 -13.00 6.58 2.07
C THR A 32 -12.32 5.21 2.05
N GLU A 33 -11.07 5.13 2.52
CA GLU A 33 -10.21 3.94 2.43
C GLU A 33 -9.85 3.52 0.98
N GLU A 34 -10.10 4.39 0.00
CA GLU A 34 -9.74 4.15 -1.40
C GLU A 34 -8.27 4.46 -1.68
N HIS A 35 -7.73 3.82 -2.73
CA HIS A 35 -6.39 4.10 -3.21
C HIS A 35 -6.35 5.43 -3.97
N LEU A 36 -5.51 6.37 -3.53
CA LEU A 36 -5.30 7.64 -4.22
C LEU A 36 -4.43 7.48 -5.49
N THR A 37 -3.57 6.47 -5.50
CA THR A 37 -2.70 6.10 -6.63
C THR A 37 -2.67 4.59 -6.82
N ASP A 38 -2.18 4.14 -7.97
CA ASP A 38 -1.81 2.73 -8.11
C ASP A 38 -0.74 2.36 -7.08
N PRO A 39 -0.82 1.18 -6.44
CA PRO A 39 0.18 0.72 -5.49
C PRO A 39 1.54 0.48 -6.15
N MET A 40 2.62 0.74 -5.41
CA MET A 40 3.98 0.50 -5.85
C MET A 40 4.54 -0.77 -5.20
N GLY A 41 5.12 -1.65 -6.02
CA GLY A 41 5.86 -2.82 -5.56
C GLY A 41 7.34 -2.49 -5.25
N TYR A 42 8.21 -3.49 -5.41
CA TYR A 42 9.65 -3.27 -5.31
C TYR A 42 10.16 -2.42 -6.48
N ASN A 43 10.70 -1.25 -6.17
CA ASN A 43 11.43 -0.39 -7.09
C ASN A 43 12.55 0.33 -6.33
N LEU A 44 13.75 0.41 -6.91
CA LEU A 44 14.92 1.08 -6.32
C LEU A 44 15.16 2.49 -6.87
N ASP A 45 14.39 2.90 -7.88
CA ASP A 45 14.46 4.24 -8.45
C ASP A 45 13.80 5.25 -7.50
N VAL A 46 14.59 6.24 -7.05
CA VAL A 46 14.16 7.22 -6.05
C VAL A 46 13.19 8.21 -6.67
N GLU A 47 13.44 8.62 -7.91
CA GLU A 47 12.65 9.57 -8.67
C GLU A 47 11.25 9.01 -8.91
N VAL A 48 11.14 7.72 -9.24
CA VAL A 48 9.84 7.04 -9.39
C VAL A 48 9.07 7.02 -8.05
N PHE A 49 9.75 6.81 -6.93
CA PHE A 49 9.10 6.85 -5.62
C PHE A 49 8.64 8.27 -5.24
N LEU A 50 9.43 9.29 -5.57
CA LEU A 50 9.04 10.70 -5.37
C LEU A 50 7.81 11.06 -6.20
N GLU A 51 7.75 10.64 -7.46
CA GLU A 51 6.59 10.86 -8.32
C GLU A 51 5.33 10.18 -7.75
N PHE A 52 5.45 8.95 -7.26
CA PHE A 52 4.36 8.25 -6.57
C PHE A 52 3.80 9.04 -5.38
N LEU A 53 4.68 9.59 -4.54
CA LEU A 53 4.26 10.43 -3.41
C LEU A 53 3.60 11.73 -3.87
N GLN A 54 4.15 12.41 -4.88
CA GLN A 54 3.60 13.64 -5.43
C GLN A 54 2.21 13.43 -6.03
N ASN A 55 2.01 12.34 -6.77
CA ASN A 55 0.72 11.98 -7.35
C ASN A 55 -0.35 11.74 -6.28
N GLY A 56 0.02 11.13 -5.15
CA GLY A 56 -0.91 10.92 -4.04
C GLY A 56 -1.31 12.20 -3.30
N MET A 57 -0.41 13.18 -3.19
CA MET A 57 -0.74 14.47 -2.56
C MET A 57 -1.63 15.38 -3.41
N ALA A 58 -1.66 15.15 -4.73
CA ALA A 58 -2.45 15.96 -5.66
C ALA A 58 -3.92 15.51 -5.79
N ARG A 59 -4.33 14.48 -5.04
CA ARG A 59 -5.65 13.85 -5.09
C ARG A 59 -6.50 14.20 -3.88
#